data_AF-A0A8C2QQN2-F1
#
_entry.id   AF-A0A8C2QQN2-F1
#
_cell.length_a   1.000
_cell.length_b   1.000
_cell.length_c   1.000
_cell.angle_alpha   90.00
_cell.angle_beta   90.00
_cell.angle_gamma   90.00
#
_symmetry.space_group_name_H-M   'P 1'
#
loop_
_entity.id
_entity.type
_entity.pdbx_description
1 polymer ?
#
loop_
_entity_poly.entity_id
_entity_poly.type
_entity_poly.pdbx_seq_one_letter_code
_entity_poly.pdbx_strand_id
1 'polypeptide(L)'
;MLSHLSSASLLSAQGRSGPQGIALGSQRSTHRRKCLGRAALPRGQVSPHSLAQPLLTSFLDLQMVNISLRVLSRPNAMELPSMYQRLGLDYEERVLPSIVNEVLKSVVAKFNASQLITQRAQVSLLIRRELTERAKDFSLILDDVAITELSFSREYTAAVEAKQVAQQEAQRAQFLVEKAKQEQRQKIVQAEGEAEAARMISFHRSAPSAAPPL
;
A
#
# COMPACT_ATOMS: atom_id res chain seq x y z
N MET A 1 7.65 38.60 -43.74
CA MET A 1 6.80 39.37 -44.68
C MET A 1 5.44 38.69 -44.66
N LEU A 2 4.33 39.13 -44.07
CA LEU A 2 3.80 40.36 -43.46
C LEU A 2 2.74 39.89 -42.43
N SER A 3 2.73 40.25 -41.15
CA SER A 3 2.15 41.48 -40.53
C SER A 3 0.71 41.82 -40.94
N HIS A 4 -0.26 41.62 -40.03
CA HIS A 4 -1.51 42.37 -39.75
C HIS A 4 -2.07 41.76 -38.44
N LEU A 5 -2.17 42.34 -37.22
CA LEU A 5 -2.53 43.66 -36.67
C LEU A 5 -3.96 44.12 -37.00
N SER A 6 -4.85 44.08 -35.99
CA SER A 6 -5.87 45.09 -35.58
C SER A 6 -6.92 44.40 -34.67
N SER A 7 -7.00 44.61 -33.34
CA SER A 7 -7.39 45.78 -32.52
C SER A 7 -8.90 45.93 -32.23
N ALA A 8 -9.19 46.03 -30.92
CA ALA A 8 -10.16 46.91 -30.24
C ALA A 8 -11.68 46.60 -30.19
N SER A 9 -12.20 46.51 -28.95
CA SER A 9 -13.23 47.41 -28.32
C SER A 9 -14.08 46.62 -27.31
N LEU A 10 -13.91 46.79 -25.99
CA LEU A 10 -14.58 47.77 -25.10
C LEU A 10 -16.11 47.85 -25.26
N LEU A 11 -16.84 47.34 -24.25
CA LEU A 11 -18.13 47.92 -23.86
C LEU A 11 -18.35 47.78 -22.34
N SER A 12 -18.27 48.92 -21.67
CA SER A 12 -18.81 49.17 -20.33
C SER A 12 -20.32 49.38 -20.42
N ALA A 13 -21.09 48.87 -19.46
CA ALA A 13 -22.39 49.44 -19.10
C ALA A 13 -22.76 49.13 -17.64
N GLN A 14 -23.08 50.20 -16.91
CA GLN A 14 -23.42 50.31 -15.49
C GLN A 14 -24.93 50.19 -15.24
N GLY A 15 -25.30 49.99 -13.96
CA GLY A 15 -26.60 50.40 -13.39
C GLY A 15 -27.12 49.44 -12.32
N ARG A 16 -26.75 49.54 -11.03
CA ARG A 16 -27.28 50.38 -9.93
C ARG A 16 -28.77 50.23 -9.60
N SER A 17 -29.03 49.78 -8.37
CA SER A 17 -30.05 50.20 -7.37
C SER A 17 -30.35 48.97 -6.49
N GLY A 18 -30.51 48.97 -5.17
CA GLY A 18 -30.72 49.98 -4.12
C GLY A 18 -31.25 49.22 -2.87
N PRO A 19 -31.35 49.86 -1.68
CA PRO A 19 -31.03 49.24 -0.38
C PRO A 19 -32.23 48.97 0.55
N GLN A 20 -32.00 48.29 1.69
CA GLN A 20 -32.42 48.67 3.07
C GLN A 20 -32.42 47.49 4.07
N GLY A 21 -32.05 47.75 5.34
CA GLY A 21 -32.51 46.94 6.48
C GLY A 21 -31.52 46.75 7.64
N ILE A 22 -31.48 47.71 8.57
CA ILE A 22 -30.81 47.65 9.88
C ILE A 22 -31.76 46.98 10.90
N ALA A 23 -31.26 46.11 11.78
CA ALA A 23 -31.89 45.86 13.09
C ALA A 23 -30.87 45.36 14.13
N LEU A 24 -30.65 46.18 15.16
CA LEU A 24 -30.04 45.86 16.44
C LEU A 24 -31.07 45.19 17.36
N GLY A 25 -30.66 44.25 18.22
CA GLY A 25 -31.55 43.69 19.24
C GLY A 25 -30.91 42.66 20.18
N SER A 26 -30.43 43.15 21.32
CA SER A 26 -30.02 42.41 22.52
C SER A 26 -31.14 41.55 23.11
N GLN A 27 -30.81 40.37 23.68
CA GLN A 27 -31.30 39.95 25.01
C GLN A 27 -30.64 38.64 25.52
N ARG A 28 -30.53 38.58 26.86
CA ARG A 28 -29.87 37.57 27.70
C ARG A 28 -30.74 36.33 27.96
N SER A 29 -30.09 35.33 28.55
CA SER A 29 -30.67 34.24 29.37
C SER A 29 -31.28 33.10 28.53
N THR A 30 -31.16 31.80 28.82
CA THR A 30 -30.96 31.06 30.08
C THR A 30 -30.66 29.59 29.73
N HIS A 31 -30.05 28.86 30.67
CA HIS A 31 -30.25 27.42 30.89
C HIS A 31 -30.04 26.40 29.74
N ARG A 32 -28.89 25.72 29.77
CA ARG A 32 -28.71 24.39 30.38
C ARG A 32 -27.38 23.84 29.87
N ARG A 33 -26.38 23.79 30.77
CA ARG A 33 -25.28 22.83 30.60
C ARG A 33 -25.95 21.45 30.59
N LYS A 34 -26.07 20.88 29.40
CA LYS A 34 -26.46 19.49 29.23
C LYS A 34 -25.30 18.69 29.81
N CYS A 35 -25.40 18.35 31.09
CA CYS A 35 -24.61 17.31 31.70
C CYS A 35 -24.77 16.09 30.78
N LEU A 36 -23.75 15.78 29.99
CA LEU A 36 -23.67 14.46 29.37
C LEU A 36 -23.46 13.50 30.54
N GLY A 37 -24.58 13.00 31.05
CA GLY A 37 -24.60 11.78 31.84
C GLY A 37 -23.88 10.73 31.02
N ARG A 38 -22.75 10.28 31.56
CA ARG A 38 -22.01 9.11 31.08
C ARG A 38 -22.98 7.95 31.22
N ALA A 39 -23.70 7.63 30.15
CA ALA A 39 -24.65 6.55 30.13
C ALA A 39 -23.89 5.27 30.45
N ALA A 40 -24.29 4.60 31.53
CA ALA A 40 -23.82 3.27 31.85
C ALA A 40 -24.20 2.35 30.70
N LEU A 41 -23.20 1.93 29.92
CA LEU A 41 -23.39 0.99 28.82
C LEU A 41 -23.82 -0.37 29.39
N PRO A 42 -24.86 -1.02 28.84
CA PRO A 42 -25.28 -2.35 29.26
C PRO A 42 -24.23 -3.41 28.88
N ARG A 43 -24.15 -4.45 29.72
CA ARG A 43 -23.21 -5.58 29.61
C ARG A 43 -23.23 -6.22 28.23
N GLY A 44 -22.06 -6.34 27.61
CA GLY A 44 -21.81 -7.26 26.49
C GLY A 44 -21.70 -6.64 25.09
N GLN A 45 -21.61 -5.31 24.95
CA GLN A 45 -21.26 -4.74 23.64
C GLN A 45 -19.80 -4.98 23.30
N VAL A 46 -19.57 -5.65 22.18
CA VAL A 46 -18.32 -5.59 21.43
C VAL A 46 -18.23 -4.15 20.95
N SER A 47 -17.47 -3.30 21.63
CA SER A 47 -17.28 -1.93 21.16
C SER A 47 -16.45 -1.98 19.87
N PRO A 48 -16.97 -1.53 18.72
CA PRO A 48 -16.15 -1.37 17.53
C PRO A 48 -15.31 -0.11 17.73
N HIS A 49 -14.30 -0.19 18.59
CA HIS A 49 -13.32 0.87 18.71
C HIS A 49 -12.38 0.74 17.51
N SER A 50 -12.74 1.42 16.43
CA SER A 50 -11.74 1.83 15.45
C SER A 50 -10.81 2.79 16.16
N LEU A 51 -9.76 2.27 16.79
CA LEU A 51 -8.65 3.09 17.28
C LEU A 51 -7.98 3.72 16.05
N ALA A 52 -8.59 4.81 15.57
CA ALA A 52 -8.01 5.72 14.60
C ALA A 52 -6.98 6.58 15.34
N GLN A 53 -5.89 5.96 15.79
CA GLN A 53 -4.72 6.69 16.22
C GLN A 53 -3.53 6.19 15.42
N PRO A 54 -3.22 6.83 14.29
CA PRO A 54 -2.05 6.48 13.51
C PRO A 54 -0.93 7.45 13.90
N LEU A 55 -0.10 7.10 14.86
CA LEU A 55 1.23 7.69 14.89
C LEU A 55 2.23 6.82 15.63
N LEU A 56 2.70 5.79 14.94
CA LEU A 56 4.05 5.32 15.18
C LEU A 56 4.88 5.57 13.93
N THR A 57 5.72 6.60 14.02
CA THR A 57 6.90 6.79 13.20
C THR A 57 7.95 5.77 13.66
N SER A 58 7.80 4.50 13.30
CA SER A 58 8.83 3.51 13.60
C SER A 58 9.96 3.64 12.59
N PHE A 59 11.14 4.02 13.08
CA PHE A 59 12.36 4.12 12.30
C PHE A 59 13.06 2.77 12.29
N LEU A 60 12.80 1.97 11.26
CA LEU A 60 13.73 0.95 10.84
C LEU A 60 14.29 1.40 9.50
N ASP A 61 15.61 1.26 9.36
CA ASP A 61 16.35 1.58 8.13
C ASP A 61 16.36 3.07 7.74
N LEU A 62 16.39 3.96 8.73
CA LEU A 62 16.39 5.41 8.55
C LEU A 62 15.09 6.07 8.05
N GLN A 63 13.98 5.35 7.99
CA GLN A 63 12.77 5.82 7.31
C GLN A 63 11.57 5.97 8.24
N MET A 64 10.72 6.95 7.92
CA MET A 64 9.43 7.13 8.57
C MET A 64 8.37 6.30 7.84
N VAL A 65 7.84 5.28 8.52
CA VAL A 65 6.68 4.51 8.07
C VAL A 65 5.48 4.90 8.93
N ASN A 66 4.34 5.18 8.33
CA ASN A 66 3.09 5.41 9.05
C ASN A 66 2.16 4.21 8.82
N ILE A 67 1.85 3.52 9.92
CA ILE A 67 1.02 2.33 9.93
C ILE A 67 -0.21 2.62 10.78
N SER A 68 -1.38 2.36 10.20
CA SER A 68 -2.66 2.42 10.89
C SER A 68 -3.20 1.01 11.08
N LEU A 69 -3.64 0.71 12.31
CA LEU A 69 -4.19 -0.59 12.69
C LEU A 69 -5.59 -0.41 13.25
N ARG A 70 -6.49 -1.33 12.90
CA ARG A 70 -7.78 -1.50 13.55
C ARG A 70 -7.75 -2.77 14.39
N VAL A 71 -8.12 -2.63 15.66
CA VAL A 71 -8.18 -3.74 16.61
C VAL A 71 -9.59 -3.80 17.18
N LEU A 72 -10.20 -4.97 17.14
CA LEU A 72 -11.44 -5.30 17.83
C LEU A 72 -11.10 -6.19 19.02
N SER A 73 -11.42 -5.71 20.22
CA SER A 73 -11.12 -6.40 21.48
C SER A 73 -12.34 -6.45 22.38
N ARG A 74 -12.43 -7.52 23.17
CA ARG A 74 -13.41 -7.68 24.24
C ARG A 74 -12.74 -8.18 25.52
N PRO A 75 -13.16 -7.71 26.70
CA PRO A 75 -12.64 -8.23 27.95
C PRO A 75 -13.20 -9.63 28.22
N ASN A 76 -12.41 -10.47 28.89
CA ASN A 76 -12.87 -11.80 29.32
C ASN A 76 -13.86 -11.67 30.48
N ALA A 77 -15.07 -12.21 30.33
CA ALA A 77 -16.13 -12.15 31.34
C ALA A 77 -15.75 -12.82 32.67
N MET A 78 -14.88 -13.84 32.65
CA MET A 78 -14.49 -14.58 33.86
C MET A 78 -13.48 -13.82 34.72
N GLU A 79 -12.58 -13.07 34.10
CA GLU A 79 -11.48 -12.37 34.78
C GLU A 79 -11.74 -10.85 34.92
N LEU A 80 -12.95 -10.41 34.56
CA LEU A 80 -13.38 -9.03 34.56
C LEU A 80 -13.09 -8.30 35.90
N PRO A 81 -13.43 -8.85 37.09
CA PRO A 81 -13.21 -8.15 38.36
C PRO A 81 -11.73 -7.90 38.66
N SER A 82 -10.88 -8.91 38.45
CA SER A 82 -9.43 -8.85 38.60
C SER A 82 -8.76 -7.93 37.59
N MET A 83 -9.31 -7.86 36.37
CA MET A 83 -8.86 -6.93 35.33
C MET A 83 -9.15 -5.48 35.72
N TYR A 84 -10.38 -5.17 36.14
CA TYR A 84 -10.77 -3.81 36.55
C TYR A 84 -9.99 -3.29 37.75
N GLN A 85 -9.66 -4.16 38.71
CA GLN A 85 -8.83 -3.78 39.86
C GLN A 85 -7.40 -3.41 39.46
N ARG A 86 -6.82 -4.10 38.46
CA ARG A 86 -5.44 -3.86 38.00
C ARG A 86 -5.31 -2.69 37.04
N LEU A 87 -6.19 -2.60 36.05
CA LEU A 87 -6.05 -1.69 34.91
C LEU A 87 -6.92 -0.44 35.00
N GLY A 88 -8.00 -0.48 35.79
CA GLY A 88 -9.01 0.57 35.88
C GLY A 88 -10.04 0.54 34.75
N LEU A 89 -10.94 1.52 34.74
CA LEU A 89 -12.00 1.64 33.73
C LEU A 89 -11.46 2.10 32.36
N ASP A 90 -10.35 2.84 32.34
CA ASP A 90 -9.76 3.43 31.13
C ASP A 90 -8.69 2.52 30.49
N TYR A 91 -8.83 1.20 30.62
CA TYR A 91 -7.86 0.25 30.09
C TYR A 91 -7.77 0.30 28.56
N GLU A 92 -8.88 0.58 27.87
CA GLU A 92 -8.92 0.61 26.40
C GLU A 92 -8.10 1.77 25.82
N GLU A 93 -8.16 2.95 26.42
CA GLU A 93 -7.44 4.13 25.91
C GLU A 93 -5.96 4.14 26.30
N ARG A 94 -5.57 3.45 27.38
CA ARG A 94 -4.19 3.46 27.88
C ARG A 94 -3.40 2.21 27.48
N VAL A 95 -4.00 1.03 27.64
CA VAL A 95 -3.28 -0.25 27.57
C VAL A 95 -3.22 -0.75 26.13
N LEU A 96 -4.33 -0.69 25.38
CA LEU A 96 -4.37 -1.13 23.98
C LEU A 96 -3.33 -0.41 23.12
N PRO A 97 -3.25 0.93 23.07
CA PRO A 97 -2.24 1.59 22.24
C PRO A 97 -0.82 1.26 22.70
N SER A 98 -0.60 1.04 24.00
CA SER A 98 0.74 0.68 24.49
C SER A 98 1.20 -0.69 23.99
N ILE A 99 0.34 -1.71 24.08
CA ILE A 99 0.66 -3.07 23.60
C ILE A 99 0.78 -3.08 22.08
N VAL A 100 -0.14 -2.42 21.38
CA VAL A 100 -0.11 -2.32 19.92
C VAL A 100 1.20 -1.68 19.45
N ASN A 101 1.62 -0.61 20.11
CA ASN A 101 2.86 0.08 19.77
C ASN A 101 4.11 -0.78 20.03
N GLU A 102 4.12 -1.57 21.10
CA GLU A 102 5.22 -2.50 21.39
C GLU A 102 5.31 -3.60 20.33
N VAL A 103 4.21 -4.30 20.06
CA VAL A 103 4.18 -5.42 19.10
C VAL A 103 4.49 -4.93 17.70
N LEU A 104 3.92 -3.80 17.29
CA LEU A 104 4.18 -3.26 15.96
C LEU A 104 5.66 -2.93 15.76
N LYS A 105 6.33 -2.35 16.76
CA LYS A 105 7.78 -2.13 16.72
C LYS A 105 8.57 -3.44 16.63
N SER A 106 8.17 -4.47 17.37
CA SER A 106 8.84 -5.78 17.34
C SER A 106 8.71 -6.48 15.99
N VAL A 107 7.51 -6.45 15.39
CA VAL A 107 7.28 -7.07 14.08
C VAL A 107 7.97 -6.29 12.98
N VAL A 108 7.83 -4.96 12.94
CA VAL A 108 8.47 -4.13 11.90
C VAL A 108 9.99 -4.28 11.96
N ALA A 109 10.58 -4.54 13.13
CA ALA A 109 12.02 -4.79 13.26
C ALA A 109 12.52 -6.06 12.56
N LYS A 110 11.63 -7.02 12.29
CA LYS A 110 11.99 -8.31 11.66
C LYS A 110 11.86 -8.27 10.15
N PHE A 111 11.18 -7.28 9.58
CA PHE A 111 10.84 -7.22 8.16
C PHE A 111 11.47 -6.01 7.47
N ASN A 112 11.89 -6.21 6.22
CA ASN A 112 12.30 -5.11 5.35
C ASN A 112 11.07 -4.36 4.81
N ALA A 113 11.23 -3.08 4.50
CA ALA A 113 10.14 -2.26 3.97
C ALA A 113 9.52 -2.83 2.67
N SER A 114 10.32 -3.44 1.79
CA SER A 114 9.82 -4.14 0.61
C SER A 114 8.92 -5.34 0.95
N GLN A 115 9.27 -6.09 2.00
CA GLN A 115 8.51 -7.26 2.45
C GLN A 115 7.20 -6.85 3.12
N LEU A 116 7.14 -5.70 3.79
CA LEU A 116 5.91 -5.18 4.38
C LEU A 116 4.82 -4.91 3.32
N ILE A 117 5.24 -4.52 2.11
CA ILE A 117 4.34 -4.32 0.97
C ILE A 117 3.91 -5.67 0.39
N THR A 118 4.88 -6.54 0.05
CA THR A 118 4.58 -7.78 -0.68
C THR A 118 3.93 -8.85 0.21
N GLN A 119 4.34 -8.96 1.48
CA GLN A 119 3.94 -10.04 2.41
C GLN A 119 3.00 -9.53 3.51
N ARG A 120 2.16 -8.54 3.21
CA ARG A 120 1.23 -7.92 4.17
C ARG A 120 0.35 -8.93 4.91
N ALA A 121 -0.11 -9.99 4.23
CA ALA A 121 -0.94 -11.04 4.84
C ALA A 121 -0.18 -11.80 5.94
N GLN A 122 1.08 -12.16 5.69
CA GLN A 122 1.93 -12.84 6.65
C GLN A 122 2.25 -11.93 7.84
N VAL A 123 2.56 -10.66 7.59
CA VAL A 123 2.78 -9.65 8.63
C VAL A 123 1.52 -9.50 9.50
N SER A 124 0.34 -9.46 8.90
CA SER A 124 -0.92 -9.37 9.66
C SER A 124 -1.16 -10.59 10.55
N LEU A 125 -0.80 -11.79 10.10
CA LEU A 125 -0.93 -13.01 10.91
C LEU A 125 0.03 -12.99 12.10
N LEU A 126 1.28 -12.56 11.87
CA LEU A 126 2.29 -12.44 12.93
C LEU A 126 1.90 -11.40 13.97
N ILE A 127 1.43 -10.22 13.53
CA ILE A 127 0.92 -9.18 14.43
C ILE A 127 -0.24 -9.72 15.25
N ARG A 128 -1.21 -10.43 14.64
CA ARG A 128 -2.32 -11.06 15.36
C ARG A 128 -1.83 -12.00 16.44
N ARG A 129 -0.86 -12.87 16.13
CA ARG A 129 -0.32 -13.84 17.09
C ARG A 129 0.36 -13.16 18.26
N GLU A 130 1.29 -12.23 17.98
CA GLU A 130 2.04 -11.53 19.03
C GLU A 130 1.12 -10.65 19.89
N LEU A 131 0.15 -9.96 19.28
CA LEU A 131 -0.84 -9.20 20.03
C LEU A 131 -1.71 -10.11 20.90
N THR A 132 -2.10 -11.28 20.41
CA THR A 132 -2.92 -12.23 21.19
C THR A 132 -2.14 -12.81 22.37
N GLU A 133 -0.84 -13.10 22.18
CA GLU A 133 0.02 -13.55 23.28
C GLU A 133 0.14 -12.48 24.36
N ARG A 134 0.40 -11.21 23.98
CA ARG A 134 0.49 -10.11 24.96
C ARG A 134 -0.85 -9.73 25.58
N ALA A 135 -1.96 -9.82 24.84
CA ALA A 135 -3.28 -9.48 25.35
C ALA A 135 -3.76 -10.44 26.46
N LYS A 136 -3.32 -11.70 26.43
CA LYS A 136 -3.65 -12.70 27.45
C LYS A 136 -3.17 -12.30 28.85
N ASP A 137 -2.00 -11.66 28.96
CA ASP A 137 -1.45 -11.20 30.24
C ASP A 137 -2.37 -10.18 30.93
N PHE A 138 -3.15 -9.45 30.13
CA PHE A 138 -4.10 -8.44 30.58
C PHE A 138 -5.55 -8.92 30.60
N SER A 139 -5.80 -10.22 30.42
CA SER A 139 -7.15 -10.81 30.37
C SER A 139 -8.04 -10.25 29.25
N LEU A 140 -7.42 -9.80 28.15
CA LEU A 140 -8.09 -9.26 26.96
C LEU A 140 -8.16 -10.30 25.85
N ILE A 141 -9.32 -10.37 25.17
CA ILE A 141 -9.52 -11.23 24.02
C ILE A 141 -9.59 -10.35 22.77
N LEU A 142 -8.77 -10.66 21.77
CA LEU A 142 -8.79 -10.00 20.47
C LEU A 142 -9.65 -10.82 19.51
N ASP A 143 -10.69 -10.20 18.96
CA ASP A 143 -11.57 -10.85 17.98
C ASP A 143 -11.05 -10.63 16.55
N ASP A 144 -10.58 -9.43 16.23
CA ASP A 144 -10.05 -9.11 14.90
C ASP A 144 -8.96 -8.04 14.96
N VAL A 145 -7.91 -8.21 14.14
CA VAL A 145 -6.85 -7.21 13.95
C VAL A 145 -6.55 -7.06 12.47
N ALA A 146 -6.74 -5.86 11.95
CA ALA A 146 -6.48 -5.57 10.54
C ALA A 146 -5.60 -4.33 10.42
N ILE A 147 -4.60 -4.41 9.55
CA ILE A 147 -3.90 -3.21 9.08
C ILE A 147 -4.89 -2.45 8.18
N THR A 148 -5.09 -1.17 8.43
CA THR A 148 -5.96 -0.33 7.59
C THR A 148 -5.12 0.35 6.51
N GLU A 149 -4.16 1.16 6.92
CA GLU A 149 -3.34 1.98 6.03
C GLU A 149 -1.85 1.75 6.33
N LEU A 150 -1.03 1.69 5.28
CA LEU A 150 0.42 1.58 5.42
C LEU A 150 1.06 2.50 4.38
N SER A 151 1.69 3.57 4.86
CA SER A 151 2.29 4.59 4.02
C SER A 151 3.77 4.80 4.33
N PHE A 152 4.56 4.93 3.27
CA PHE A 152 5.97 5.26 3.32
C PHE A 152 6.18 6.73 2.94
N SER A 153 7.35 7.29 3.28
CA SER A 153 7.74 8.61 2.78
C SER A 153 7.82 8.60 1.25
N ARG A 154 7.44 9.72 0.61
CA ARG A 154 7.36 9.83 -0.85
C ARG A 154 8.71 9.59 -1.51
N GLU A 155 9.78 10.03 -0.85
CA GLU A 155 11.17 9.87 -1.28
C GLU A 155 11.56 8.38 -1.36
N TYR A 156 11.12 7.58 -0.38
CA TYR A 156 11.37 6.14 -0.39
C TYR A 156 10.61 5.42 -1.50
N THR A 157 9.32 5.71 -1.66
CA THR A 157 8.50 5.11 -2.73
C THR A 157 9.11 5.40 -4.09
N ALA A 158 9.52 6.66 -4.35
CA ALA A 158 10.18 7.03 -5.59
C ALA A 158 11.52 6.29 -5.81
N ALA A 159 12.33 6.14 -4.75
CA ALA A 159 13.59 5.40 -4.84
C ALA A 159 13.38 3.89 -5.10
N VAL A 160 12.34 3.28 -4.50
CA VAL A 160 12.00 1.88 -4.73
C VAL A 160 11.49 1.67 -6.15
N GLU A 161 10.60 2.54 -6.64
CA GLU A 161 10.13 2.51 -8.02
C GLU A 161 11.28 2.66 -9.01
N ALA A 162 12.18 3.62 -8.79
CA ALA A 162 13.37 3.80 -9.63
C ALA A 162 14.27 2.55 -9.65
N LYS A 163 14.48 1.91 -8.48
CA LYS A 163 15.22 0.63 -8.40
C LYS A 163 14.51 -0.48 -9.16
N GLN A 164 13.19 -0.57 -9.08
CA GLN A 164 12.40 -1.59 -9.81
C GLN A 164 12.50 -1.38 -11.32
N VAL A 165 12.40 -0.13 -11.79
CA VAL A 165 12.58 0.21 -13.20
C VAL A 165 13.98 -0.17 -13.68
N ALA A 166 15.03 0.23 -12.95
CA ALA A 166 16.41 -0.12 -13.29
C ALA A 166 16.66 -1.65 -13.31
N GLN A 167 16.08 -2.38 -12.34
CA GLN A 167 16.16 -3.84 -12.31
C GLN A 167 15.43 -4.47 -13.50
N GLN A 168 14.26 -3.96 -13.85
CA GLN A 168 13.49 -4.46 -14.99
C GLN A 168 14.19 -4.16 -16.32
N GLU A 169 14.80 -2.98 -16.46
CA GLU A 169 15.62 -2.63 -17.62
C GLU A 169 16.85 -3.52 -17.74
N ALA A 170 17.55 -3.78 -16.63
CA ALA A 170 18.68 -4.70 -16.60
C ALA A 170 18.26 -6.13 -17.01
N GLN A 171 17.14 -6.62 -16.49
CA GLN A 171 16.58 -7.92 -16.87
C GLN A 171 16.19 -7.97 -18.35
N ARG A 172 15.58 -6.90 -18.89
CA ARG A 172 15.25 -6.79 -20.32
C ARG A 172 16.51 -6.80 -21.18
N ALA A 173 17.55 -6.04 -20.80
CA ALA A 173 18.81 -6.01 -21.53
C ALA A 173 19.49 -7.39 -21.55
N GLN A 174 19.50 -8.10 -20.42
CA GLN A 174 19.99 -9.48 -20.35
C GLN A 174 19.20 -10.41 -21.28
N PHE A 175 17.87 -10.31 -21.27
CA PHE A 175 17.02 -11.12 -22.14
C PHE A 175 17.25 -10.83 -23.63
N LEU A 176 17.48 -9.56 -24.01
CA LEU A 176 17.81 -9.19 -25.39
C LEU A 176 19.15 -9.77 -25.84
N VAL A 177 20.17 -9.73 -24.98
CA VAL A 177 21.48 -10.35 -25.27
C VAL A 177 21.34 -11.86 -25.42
N GLU A 178 20.58 -12.51 -24.54
CA GLU A 178 20.35 -13.96 -24.60
C GLU A 178 19.57 -14.36 -25.87
N LYS A 179 18.53 -13.58 -26.22
CA LYS A 179 17.77 -13.75 -27.45
C LYS A 179 18.65 -13.61 -28.68
N ALA A 180 19.51 -12.59 -28.75
CA ALA A 180 20.43 -12.39 -29.87
C ALA A 180 21.41 -13.57 -30.04
N LYS A 181 21.92 -14.12 -28.92
CA LYS A 181 22.77 -15.33 -28.95
C LYS A 181 22.01 -16.54 -29.47
N GLN A 182 20.75 -16.72 -29.05
CA GLN A 182 19.90 -17.81 -29.50
C GLN A 182 19.58 -17.69 -31.00
N GLU A 183 19.23 -16.51 -31.48
CA GLU A 183 18.99 -16.24 -32.91
C GLU A 183 20.25 -16.47 -33.76
N GLN A 184 21.43 -16.09 -33.25
CA GLN A 184 22.70 -16.36 -33.91
C GLN A 184 22.94 -17.88 -34.05
N ARG A 185 22.73 -18.63 -32.97
CA ARG A 185 22.85 -20.11 -32.99
C ARG A 185 21.86 -20.74 -33.96
N GLN A 186 20.61 -20.27 -33.97
CA GLN A 186 19.59 -20.75 -34.92
C GLN A 186 20.01 -20.53 -36.37
N LYS A 187 20.56 -19.36 -36.71
CA LYS A 187 21.03 -19.07 -38.07
C LYS A 187 22.21 -19.95 -38.49
N ILE A 188 23.14 -20.24 -37.59
CA ILE A 188 24.29 -21.13 -37.87
C ILE A 188 23.78 -22.54 -38.17
N VAL A 189 22.94 -23.10 -37.29
CA VAL A 189 22.36 -24.44 -37.47
C VAL A 189 21.53 -24.52 -38.76
N GLN A 190 20.75 -23.49 -39.07
CA GLN A 190 19.97 -23.42 -40.31
C GLN A 190 20.87 -23.40 -41.55
N ALA A 191 21.92 -22.59 -41.56
CA ALA A 191 22.86 -22.50 -42.68
C ALA A 191 23.64 -23.81 -42.87
N GLU A 192 24.03 -24.48 -41.79
CA GLU A 192 24.65 -25.81 -41.82
C GLU A 192 23.68 -26.86 -42.41
N GLY A 193 22.43 -26.87 -41.95
CA GLY A 193 21.40 -27.77 -42.47
C GLY A 193 21.10 -27.54 -43.96
N GLU A 194 21.05 -26.29 -44.40
CA GLU A 194 20.88 -25.94 -45.81
C GLU A 194 22.09 -26.32 -46.67
N ALA A 195 23.31 -26.11 -46.17
CA ALA A 195 24.53 -26.50 -46.86
C ALA A 195 24.62 -28.03 -47.01
N GLU A 196 24.26 -28.78 -45.99
CA GLU A 196 24.23 -30.24 -46.03
C GLU A 196 23.14 -30.77 -46.97
N ALA A 197 21.93 -30.18 -46.93
CA ALA A 197 20.86 -30.49 -47.88
C ALA A 197 21.26 -30.20 -49.33
N ALA A 198 21.89 -29.05 -49.60
CA ALA A 198 22.36 -28.68 -50.93
C ALA A 198 23.45 -29.63 -51.46
N ARG A 199 24.36 -30.10 -50.59
CA ARG A 199 25.35 -31.14 -50.94
C ARG A 199 24.67 -32.45 -51.30
N MET A 200 23.64 -32.88 -50.56
CA MET A 200 22.91 -34.10 -50.89
C MET A 200 22.17 -33.99 -52.24
N ILE A 201 21.54 -32.84 -52.52
CA ILE A 201 20.83 -32.61 -53.78
C ILE A 201 21.80 -32.58 -54.97
N SER A 202 22.94 -31.90 -54.84
CA SER A 202 23.93 -31.80 -55.92
C SER A 202 24.55 -33.16 -56.24
N PHE A 203 24.82 -33.97 -55.22
CA PHE A 203 25.29 -35.35 -55.37
C PHE A 203 24.27 -36.23 -56.10
N HIS A 204 22.98 -36.07 -55.84
CA HIS A 204 21.95 -36.84 -56.54
C HIS A 204 21.80 -36.41 -58.02
N ARG A 205 21.91 -35.10 -58.31
CA ARG A 205 21.74 -34.56 -59.66
C ARG A 205 22.95 -34.79 -60.58
N SER A 206 24.13 -35.07 -60.04
CA SER A 206 25.35 -35.34 -60.83
C SER A 206 25.47 -36.77 -61.35
N ALA A 207 24.47 -37.65 -61.13
CA ALA A 207 24.43 -38.97 -61.75
C ALA A 207 24.25 -38.84 -63.29
N PRO A 208 25.19 -39.30 -64.12
CA PRO A 208 25.14 -39.10 -65.57
C PRO A 208 23.99 -39.88 -66.21
N SER A 209 23.09 -39.15 -66.87
CA SER A 209 22.13 -39.71 -67.83
C SER A 209 22.90 -40.31 -69.01
N ALA A 210 23.12 -41.63 -68.99
CA ALA A 210 23.66 -42.37 -70.12
C ALA A 210 22.75 -42.18 -71.34
N ALA A 211 23.25 -41.48 -72.35
CA ALA A 211 22.56 -41.33 -73.63
C ALA A 211 22.52 -42.69 -74.37
N PRO A 212 21.35 -43.13 -74.87
CA PRO A 212 21.27 -44.38 -75.62
C PRO A 212 21.93 -44.22 -77.00
N PRO A 213 22.73 -45.21 -77.46
CA PRO A 213 23.37 -45.15 -78.77
C PRO A 213 22.33 -45.31 -79.90
N LEU A 214 22.58 -44.60 -81.01
CA LEU A 214 21.76 -44.51 -82.23
C LEU A 214 21.63 -45.86 -82.96
#